data_AF-A0A822FVQ7-F1
#
_entry.id   AF-A0A822FVQ7-F1
#
_cell.length_a   1.000
_cell.length_b   1.000
_cell.length_c   1.000
_cell.angle_alpha   90.00
_cell.angle_beta   90.00
_cell.angle_gamma   90.00
#
_symmetry.space_group_name_H-M   'P 1'
#
loop_
_entity.id
_entity.type
_entity.pdbx_description
1 polymer ?
#
loop_
_entity_poly.entity_id
_entity_poly.type
_entity_poly.pdbx_seq_one_letter_code
_entity_poly.pdbx_strand_id
1 'polypeptide(L)'
;LLTVSPIVLANLCVSHIMTSQNEEAEELMRKIEREEDKLPFETPEKKVFHLCIVNLVIGTLYCAKNNYEFGISRVMKSLEPYQKKLGTDTWFYTKRCFLSLFENMARHSVIIRDQVLMEMLHFLSHCETWGRDVKANFVSPLTNKPMHAGKNTVAYEARYLKALLLDLLKIDG
;
A
#
# COMPACT_ATOMS: atom_id res chain seq x y z
N LEU A 1 -14.56 -9.15 16.57
CA LEU A 1 -13.16 -9.03 16.10
C LEU A 1 -12.73 -7.57 15.91
N LEU A 2 -13.57 -6.74 15.28
CA LEU A 2 -13.27 -5.33 14.97
C LEU A 2 -13.21 -4.38 16.18
N THR A 3 -13.36 -4.91 17.41
CA THR A 3 -13.15 -4.17 18.66
C THR A 3 -11.67 -4.07 19.05
N VAL A 4 -10.83 -4.95 18.50
CA VAL A 4 -9.37 -4.95 18.69
C VAL A 4 -8.75 -3.92 17.75
N SER A 5 -7.63 -3.31 18.16
CA SER A 5 -6.91 -2.37 17.29
C SER A 5 -6.39 -3.05 16.00
N PRO A 6 -6.56 -2.43 14.82
CA PRO A 6 -6.06 -2.96 13.55
C PRO A 6 -4.60 -3.40 13.57
N ILE A 7 -3.73 -2.63 14.23
CA ILE A 7 -2.29 -2.91 14.26
C ILE A 7 -1.97 -4.17 15.08
N VAL A 8 -2.77 -4.47 16.10
CA VAL A 8 -2.60 -5.70 16.90
C VAL A 8 -2.95 -6.93 16.05
N LEU A 9 -4.04 -6.87 15.28
CA LEU A 9 -4.40 -7.94 14.35
C LEU A 9 -3.34 -8.08 13.24
N ALA A 10 -2.82 -6.97 12.72
CA ALA A 10 -1.76 -7.00 11.73
C ALA A 10 -0.50 -7.68 12.28
N ASN A 11 -0.06 -7.32 13.48
CA ASN A 11 1.11 -7.92 14.12
C ASN A 11 0.90 -9.41 14.44
N LEU A 12 -0.33 -9.82 14.78
CA LEU A 12 -0.66 -11.24 14.94
C LEU A 12 -0.53 -12.00 13.62
N CYS A 13 -1.05 -11.47 12.50
CA CYS A 13 -0.84 -12.04 11.17
C CYS A 13 0.66 -12.14 10.82
N VAL A 14 1.43 -11.08 11.10
CA VAL A 14 2.89 -11.08 10.90
C VAL A 14 3.55 -12.17 11.74
N SER A 15 3.17 -12.33 13.00
CA SER A 15 3.70 -13.37 13.88
C SER A 15 3.45 -14.76 13.31
N HIS A 16 2.21 -15.05 12.90
CA HIS A 16 1.87 -16.32 12.26
C HIS A 16 2.70 -16.58 10.99
N ILE A 17 2.85 -15.58 10.12
CA ILE A 17 3.68 -15.68 8.90
C ILE A 17 5.15 -15.95 9.26
N MET A 18 5.68 -15.30 10.29
CA MET A 18 7.07 -15.50 10.75
C MET A 18 7.31 -16.87 11.37
N THR A 19 6.28 -17.48 11.95
CA THR A 19 6.33 -18.83 12.54
C THR A 19 5.82 -19.91 11.56
N SER A 20 5.77 -19.62 10.26
CA SER A 20 5.32 -20.54 9.19
C SER A 20 3.89 -21.05 9.33
N GLN A 21 3.03 -20.32 10.04
CA GLN A 21 1.61 -20.57 10.26
C GLN A 21 0.77 -19.75 9.26
N ASN A 22 1.00 -19.97 7.97
CA ASN A 22 0.38 -19.14 6.92
C ASN A 22 -1.13 -19.34 6.82
N GLU A 23 -1.62 -20.55 7.11
CA GLU A 23 -3.04 -20.89 7.06
C GLU A 23 -3.82 -20.12 8.14
N GLU A 24 -3.26 -20.01 9.34
CA GLU A 24 -3.84 -19.28 10.46
C GLU A 24 -3.89 -17.76 10.18
N ALA A 25 -2.82 -17.22 9.59
CA ALA A 25 -2.80 -15.83 9.14
C ALA A 25 -3.88 -15.56 8.09
N GLU A 26 -4.02 -16.45 7.11
CA GLU A 26 -5.03 -16.33 6.05
C GLU A 26 -6.45 -16.47 6.60
N GLU A 27 -6.70 -17.43 7.50
CA GLU A 27 -8.00 -17.60 8.14
C GLU A 27 -8.38 -16.36 8.96
N LEU A 28 -7.43 -15.77 9.70
CA LEU A 28 -7.65 -14.53 10.43
C LEU A 28 -7.99 -13.38 9.48
N MET A 29 -7.28 -13.23 8.36
CA MET A 29 -7.58 -12.21 7.35
C MET A 29 -8.99 -12.39 6.76
N ARG A 30 -9.39 -13.62 6.42
CA ARG A 30 -10.73 -13.94 5.91
C ARG A 30 -11.82 -13.63 6.95
N LYS A 31 -11.54 -13.86 8.25
CA LYS A 31 -12.45 -13.47 9.34
C LYS A 31 -12.59 -11.96 9.43
N ILE A 32 -11.50 -11.19 9.31
CA ILE A 32 -11.55 -9.72 9.30
C ILE A 32 -12.39 -9.22 8.12
N GLU A 33 -12.13 -9.73 6.91
CA GLU A 33 -12.86 -9.35 5.69
C GLU A 33 -14.37 -9.55 5.84
N ARG A 34 -14.80 -10.74 6.28
CA ARG A 34 -16.23 -11.04 6.50
C ARG A 34 -16.90 -10.12 7.50
N GLU A 35 -16.19 -9.72 8.56
CA GLU A 35 -16.74 -8.83 9.58
C GLU A 35 -16.79 -7.38 9.08
N GLU A 36 -15.80 -6.94 8.30
CA GLU A 36 -15.84 -5.62 7.66
C GLU A 36 -16.95 -5.52 6.61
N ASP A 37 -17.19 -6.58 5.84
CA ASP A 37 -18.23 -6.61 4.80
C ASP A 37 -19.66 -6.62 5.37
N LYS A 38 -19.87 -7.21 6.56
CA LYS A 38 -21.17 -7.19 7.26
C LYS A 38 -21.48 -5.82 7.87
N LEU A 39 -20.46 -5.09 8.28
CA LEU A 39 -20.61 -3.89 9.09
C LEU A 39 -21.43 -2.77 8.43
N PRO A 40 -21.34 -2.52 7.11
CA PRO A 40 -22.21 -1.57 6.41
C PRO A 40 -23.71 -1.90 6.49
N PHE A 41 -24.08 -3.16 6.66
CA PHE A 41 -25.49 -3.57 6.81
C PHE A 41 -26.01 -3.29 8.22
N GLU A 42 -25.15 -3.37 9.22
CA GLU A 42 -25.52 -3.18 10.63
C GLU A 42 -25.38 -1.71 11.07
N THR A 43 -24.29 -1.05 10.67
CA THR A 43 -23.95 0.32 11.08
C THR A 43 -23.27 1.08 9.93
N PRO A 44 -24.05 1.68 9.01
CA PRO A 44 -23.52 2.33 7.80
C PRO A 44 -22.52 3.47 8.05
N GLU A 45 -22.59 4.13 9.21
CA GLU A 45 -21.74 5.27 9.55
C GLU A 45 -20.34 4.88 10.05
N LYS A 46 -20.16 3.65 10.53
CA LYS A 46 -18.91 3.22 11.15
C LYS A 46 -17.92 2.74 10.09
N LYS A 47 -16.88 3.54 9.82
CA LYS A 47 -15.78 3.16 8.94
C LYS A 47 -14.74 2.35 9.70
N VAL A 48 -14.41 1.17 9.18
CA VAL A 48 -13.35 0.28 9.68
C VAL A 48 -12.31 0.05 8.59
N PHE A 49 -11.04 -0.06 9.00
CA PHE A 49 -9.88 -0.15 8.12
C PHE A 49 -8.90 -1.24 8.59
N HIS A 50 -9.38 -2.24 9.31
CA HIS A 50 -8.60 -3.36 9.82
C HIS A 50 -7.93 -4.10 8.67
N LEU A 51 -8.69 -4.56 7.66
CA LEU A 51 -8.11 -5.32 6.54
C LEU A 51 -7.14 -4.48 5.70
N CYS A 52 -7.38 -3.17 5.58
CA CYS A 52 -6.46 -2.21 4.97
C CYS A 52 -5.11 -2.22 5.69
N ILE A 53 -5.12 -2.01 7.00
CA ILE A 53 -3.90 -1.94 7.82
C ILE A 53 -3.18 -3.30 7.81
N VAL A 54 -3.91 -4.41 7.94
CA VAL A 54 -3.32 -5.76 7.87
C VAL A 54 -2.62 -5.99 6.51
N ASN A 55 -3.29 -5.72 5.39
CA ASN A 55 -2.66 -5.89 4.06
C ASN A 55 -1.44 -4.99 3.87
N LEU A 56 -1.46 -3.76 4.39
CA LEU A 56 -0.35 -2.81 4.27
C LEU A 56 0.87 -3.26 5.09
N VAL A 57 0.66 -3.73 6.31
CA VAL A 57 1.73 -4.26 7.17
C VAL A 57 2.33 -5.54 6.58
N ILE A 58 1.48 -6.49 6.14
CA ILE A 58 1.94 -7.71 5.48
C ILE A 58 2.69 -7.36 4.19
N GLY A 59 2.15 -6.46 3.36
CA GLY A 59 2.81 -6.02 2.14
C GLY A 59 4.21 -5.44 2.39
N THR A 60 4.32 -4.58 3.40
CA THR A 60 5.60 -4.01 3.85
C THR A 60 6.58 -5.10 4.30
N LEU A 61 6.10 -6.09 5.04
CA LEU A 61 6.90 -7.21 5.52
C LEU A 61 7.51 -8.02 4.37
N TYR A 62 6.70 -8.36 3.36
CA TYR A 62 7.16 -9.13 2.21
C TYR A 62 8.14 -8.33 1.35
N CYS A 63 7.93 -7.01 1.19
CA CYS A 63 8.90 -6.13 0.56
C CYS A 63 10.25 -6.13 1.32
N ALA A 64 10.21 -6.06 2.66
CA ALA A 64 11.42 -6.12 3.49
C ALA A 64 12.15 -7.48 3.40
N LYS A 65 11.44 -8.56 3.07
CA LYS A 65 12.00 -9.89 2.81
C LYS A 65 12.38 -10.13 1.33
N ASN A 66 12.42 -9.07 0.51
CA ASN A 66 12.68 -9.12 -0.93
C ASN A 66 11.69 -9.93 -1.77
N ASN A 67 10.54 -10.31 -1.21
CA ASN A 67 9.44 -10.92 -1.95
C ASN A 67 8.50 -9.81 -2.44
N TYR A 68 8.98 -9.07 -3.44
CA TYR A 68 8.33 -7.85 -3.89
C TYR A 68 7.03 -8.07 -4.63
N GLU A 69 6.90 -9.09 -5.49
CA GLU A 69 5.67 -9.30 -6.25
C GLU A 69 4.47 -9.48 -5.31
N PHE A 70 4.59 -10.38 -4.33
CA PHE A 70 3.53 -10.57 -3.35
C PHE A 70 3.34 -9.33 -2.47
N GLY A 71 4.45 -8.72 -2.01
CA GLY A 71 4.40 -7.53 -1.16
C GLY A 71 3.67 -6.37 -1.81
N ILE A 72 4.03 -6.03 -3.06
CA ILE A 72 3.43 -4.93 -3.82
C ILE A 72 1.97 -5.23 -4.16
N SER A 73 1.62 -6.44 -4.59
CA SER A 73 0.21 -6.80 -4.81
C SER A 73 -0.64 -6.62 -3.55
N ARG A 74 -0.10 -6.96 -2.36
CA ARG A 74 -0.79 -6.72 -1.08
C ARG A 74 -0.90 -5.24 -0.72
N VAL A 75 0.16 -4.46 -0.94
CA VAL A 75 0.12 -3.01 -0.77
C VAL A 75 -0.93 -2.39 -1.67
N MET A 76 -0.97 -2.73 -2.96
CA MET A 76 -1.97 -2.19 -3.89
C MET A 76 -3.40 -2.53 -3.45
N LYS A 77 -3.67 -3.80 -3.09
CA LYS A 77 -4.99 -4.25 -2.61
C LYS A 77 -5.43 -3.52 -1.34
N SER A 78 -4.50 -3.08 -0.49
CA SER A 78 -4.85 -2.39 0.76
C SER A 78 -5.55 -1.05 0.53
N LEU A 79 -5.36 -0.40 -0.63
CA LEU A 79 -5.93 0.92 -0.91
C LEU A 79 -7.30 0.87 -1.59
N GLU A 80 -7.87 -0.32 -1.84
CA GLU A 80 -9.18 -0.45 -2.49
C GLU A 80 -10.32 -0.51 -1.46
N PRO A 81 -11.37 0.35 -1.58
CA PRO A 81 -11.58 1.34 -2.63
C PRO A 81 -10.84 2.67 -2.38
N TYR A 82 -10.22 3.23 -3.43
CA TYR A 82 -9.33 4.39 -3.35
C TYR A 82 -9.97 5.61 -2.69
N GLN A 83 -11.26 5.85 -2.91
CA GLN A 83 -12.00 6.99 -2.37
C GLN A 83 -12.08 6.98 -0.84
N LYS A 84 -11.93 5.81 -0.23
CA LYS A 84 -12.05 5.63 1.23
C LYS A 84 -10.70 5.39 1.89
N LYS A 85 -9.79 4.66 1.23
CA LYS A 85 -8.56 4.15 1.85
C LYS A 85 -7.28 4.87 1.41
N LEU A 86 -7.30 5.62 0.31
CA LEU A 86 -6.17 6.45 -0.11
C LEU A 86 -6.07 7.68 0.81
N GLY A 87 -5.02 7.75 1.62
CA GLY A 87 -4.76 8.83 2.56
C GLY A 87 -3.26 9.06 2.73
N THR A 88 -2.89 10.11 3.45
CA THR A 88 -1.47 10.47 3.67
C THR A 88 -0.66 9.32 4.28
N ASP A 89 -1.21 8.66 5.30
CA ASP A 89 -0.54 7.56 6.01
C ASP A 89 -0.41 6.31 5.13
N THR A 90 -1.50 5.88 4.50
CA THR A 90 -1.47 4.69 3.62
C THR A 90 -0.51 4.92 2.46
N TRP A 91 -0.57 6.10 1.84
CA TRP A 91 0.35 6.48 0.77
C TRP A 91 1.81 6.52 1.22
N PHE A 92 2.10 6.99 2.44
CA PHE A 92 3.46 7.02 2.98
C PHE A 92 4.11 5.64 2.99
N TYR A 93 3.38 4.60 3.41
CA TYR A 93 3.91 3.23 3.38
C TYR A 93 3.95 2.67 1.96
N THR A 94 2.92 2.95 1.14
CA THR A 94 2.87 2.52 -0.26
C THR A 94 4.08 3.03 -1.05
N LYS A 95 4.33 4.34 -1.06
CA LYS A 95 5.41 4.92 -1.85
C LYS A 95 6.79 4.37 -1.46
N ARG A 96 6.99 4.05 -0.17
CA ARG A 96 8.25 3.45 0.30
C ARG A 96 8.44 2.02 -0.20
N CYS A 97 7.38 1.22 -0.26
CA CYS A 97 7.46 -0.13 -0.82
C CYS A 97 7.81 -0.08 -2.31
N PHE A 98 7.17 0.83 -3.07
CA PHE A 98 7.48 1.04 -4.49
C PHE A 98 8.92 1.53 -4.71
N LEU A 99 9.38 2.51 -3.94
CA LEU A 99 10.76 3.00 -4.02
C LEU A 99 11.78 1.90 -3.70
N SER A 100 11.53 1.09 -2.67
CA SER A 100 12.37 -0.07 -2.33
C SER A 100 12.44 -1.08 -3.49
N LEU A 101 11.31 -1.35 -4.15
CA LEU A 101 11.29 -2.19 -5.34
C LEU A 101 12.11 -1.56 -6.47
N PHE A 102 11.86 -0.30 -6.81
CA PHE A 102 12.55 0.40 -7.90
C PHE A 102 14.07 0.42 -7.70
N GLU A 103 14.52 0.63 -6.47
CA GLU A 103 15.93 0.56 -6.12
C GLU A 103 16.56 -0.82 -6.40
N ASN A 104 15.82 -1.90 -6.13
CA ASN A 104 16.29 -3.26 -6.38
C ASN A 104 16.16 -3.69 -7.85
N MET A 105 15.19 -3.16 -8.58
CA MET A 105 15.11 -3.29 -10.04
C MET A 105 16.28 -2.56 -10.71
N ALA A 106 16.58 -1.32 -10.30
CA ALA A 106 17.69 -0.54 -10.84
C ALA A 106 19.07 -1.19 -10.62
N ARG A 107 19.21 -2.02 -9.58
CA ARG A 107 20.40 -2.84 -9.33
C ARG A 107 20.37 -4.22 -10.02
N HIS A 108 19.34 -4.51 -10.82
CA HIS A 108 19.06 -5.82 -11.39
C HIS A 108 19.05 -6.96 -10.37
N SER A 109 18.72 -6.65 -9.10
CA SER A 109 18.68 -7.62 -8.01
C SER A 109 17.35 -8.39 -7.95
N VAL A 110 16.33 -7.87 -8.64
CA VAL A 110 14.97 -8.42 -8.70
C VAL A 110 14.44 -8.25 -10.11
N ILE A 111 13.76 -9.29 -10.60
CA ILE A 111 13.00 -9.28 -11.85
C ILE A 111 11.52 -9.46 -11.48
N ILE A 112 10.64 -8.63 -12.04
CA ILE A 112 9.20 -8.64 -11.80
C ILE A 112 8.49 -9.09 -13.07
N ARG A 113 7.44 -9.91 -12.94
CA ARG A 113 6.63 -10.33 -14.09
C ARG A 113 5.89 -9.14 -14.71
N ASP A 114 5.80 -9.14 -16.04
CA ASP A 114 5.08 -8.11 -16.82
C ASP A 114 3.66 -7.85 -16.32
N GLN A 115 2.95 -8.91 -15.93
CA GLN A 115 1.60 -8.78 -15.38
C GLN A 115 1.57 -7.88 -14.13
N VAL A 116 2.52 -8.04 -13.22
CA VAL A 116 2.61 -7.24 -11.99
C VAL A 116 3.03 -5.80 -12.31
N LEU A 117 3.93 -5.62 -13.29
CA LEU A 117 4.33 -4.28 -13.77
C LEU A 117 3.14 -3.51 -14.36
N MET A 118 2.29 -4.19 -15.14
CA MET A 118 1.07 -3.60 -15.69
C MET A 118 0.06 -3.23 -14.60
N GLU A 119 -0.11 -4.10 -13.60
CA GLU A 119 -0.95 -3.81 -12.43
C GLU A 119 -0.43 -2.60 -11.64
N MET A 120 0.88 -2.47 -11.48
CA MET A 120 1.52 -1.31 -10.84
C MET A 120 1.26 -0.01 -11.62
N LEU A 121 1.40 -0.02 -12.94
CA LEU A 121 1.10 1.15 -13.79
C LEU A 121 -0.37 1.56 -13.69
N HIS A 122 -1.28 0.59 -13.67
CA HIS A 122 -2.70 0.82 -13.50
C HIS A 122 -3.02 1.40 -12.11
N PHE A 123 -2.47 0.79 -11.06
CA PHE A 123 -2.60 1.25 -9.67
C PHE A 123 -2.12 2.70 -9.50
N LEU A 124 -0.95 3.05 -10.04
CA LEU A 124 -0.42 4.42 -9.96
C LEU A 124 -1.30 5.42 -10.72
N SER A 125 -1.94 5.01 -11.82
CA SER A 125 -2.90 5.84 -12.57
C SER A 125 -4.19 6.09 -11.78
N HIS A 126 -4.65 5.10 -11.00
CA HIS A 126 -5.76 5.29 -10.07
C HIS A 126 -5.38 6.20 -8.90
N CYS A 127 -4.20 6.02 -8.32
CA CYS A 127 -3.69 6.92 -7.28
C CYS A 127 -3.53 8.36 -7.78
N GLU A 128 -3.14 8.55 -9.05
CA GLU A 128 -3.16 9.86 -9.69
C GLU A 128 -4.55 10.47 -9.76
N THR A 129 -5.53 9.67 -10.17
CA THR A 129 -6.91 10.14 -10.38
C THR A 129 -7.58 10.51 -9.06
N TRP A 130 -7.46 9.65 -8.04
CA TRP A 130 -8.14 9.80 -6.75
C TRP A 130 -7.31 10.57 -5.70
N GLY A 131 -6.01 10.76 -5.94
CA GLY A 131 -5.07 11.39 -5.01
C GLY A 131 -4.87 12.90 -5.20
N ARG A 132 -5.71 13.57 -6.00
CA ARG A 132 -5.54 15.00 -6.33
C ARG A 132 -5.62 15.90 -5.10
N ASP A 133 -6.56 15.63 -4.22
CA ASP A 133 -6.81 16.39 -3.00
C ASP A 133 -6.22 15.75 -1.74
N VAL A 134 -5.53 14.60 -1.89
CA VAL A 134 -4.87 13.90 -0.80
C VAL A 134 -3.44 14.41 -0.65
N LYS A 135 -3.06 14.87 0.55
CA LYS A 135 -1.68 15.29 0.82
C LYS A 135 -0.74 14.09 0.83
N ALA A 136 0.43 14.24 0.21
CA ALA A 136 1.41 13.16 0.15
C ALA A 136 2.35 13.12 1.37
N ASN A 137 2.51 14.25 2.06
CA ASN A 137 3.40 14.40 3.20
C ASN A 137 2.77 15.31 4.26
N PHE A 138 3.01 14.97 5.54
CA PHE A 138 2.77 15.87 6.65
C PHE A 138 3.77 17.01 6.61
N VAL A 139 3.29 18.24 6.39
CA VAL A 139 4.13 19.43 6.47
C VAL A 139 4.26 19.77 7.94
N SER A 140 5.45 19.56 8.53
CA SER A 140 5.70 20.04 9.89
C SER A 140 5.59 21.57 9.92
N PRO A 141 4.94 22.17 10.93
CA PRO A 141 4.87 23.62 11.07
C PRO A 141 6.25 24.32 11.10
N LEU A 142 7.30 23.57 11.45
CA LEU A 142 8.68 24.05 11.57
C LEU A 142 9.48 23.93 10.27
N THR A 143 8.87 23.50 9.17
CA THR A 143 9.60 23.26 7.90
C THR A 143 9.88 24.59 7.21
N ASN A 144 11.16 25.02 7.21
CA ASN A 144 11.62 26.32 6.69
C ASN A 144 11.39 26.59 5.20
N LYS A 145 10.90 25.62 4.42
CA LYS A 145 10.46 25.83 3.03
C LYS A 145 9.11 25.15 2.82
N PRO A 146 8.01 25.90 2.65
CA PRO A 146 6.73 25.30 2.30
C PRO A 146 6.88 24.60 0.94
N MET A 147 6.61 23.29 0.92
CA MET A 147 6.61 22.53 -0.32
C MET A 147 5.52 23.09 -1.24
N HIS A 148 5.83 23.33 -2.52
CA HIS A 148 4.86 23.86 -3.47
C HIS A 148 3.56 23.04 -3.42
N ALA A 149 2.40 23.69 -3.29
CA ALA A 149 1.14 23.00 -3.02
C ALA A 149 0.81 21.91 -4.05
N GLY A 150 1.11 22.16 -5.33
CA GLY A 150 0.95 21.19 -6.41
C GLY A 150 1.95 20.02 -6.44
N LYS A 151 2.98 20.04 -5.59
CA LYS A 151 3.94 18.94 -5.39
C LYS A 151 3.68 18.11 -4.13
N ASN A 152 2.80 18.58 -3.24
CA ASN A 152 2.43 17.85 -2.02
C ASN A 152 1.09 17.14 -2.16
N THR A 153 0.89 16.40 -3.25
CA THR A 153 -0.30 15.59 -3.47
C THR A 153 0.08 14.17 -3.84
N VAL A 154 -0.76 13.22 -3.45
CA VAL A 154 -0.59 11.82 -3.85
C VAL A 154 -0.59 11.72 -5.37
N ALA A 155 -1.41 12.53 -6.05
CA ALA A 155 -1.42 12.55 -7.50
C ALA A 155 -0.08 12.94 -8.13
N TYR A 156 0.63 13.91 -7.56
CA TYR A 156 1.95 14.29 -8.03
C TYR A 156 2.97 13.17 -7.83
N GLU A 157 3.02 12.58 -6.63
CA GLU A 157 3.97 11.51 -6.34
C GLU A 157 3.65 10.22 -7.13
N ALA A 158 2.37 9.90 -7.35
CA ALA A 158 1.96 8.74 -8.16
C ALA A 158 2.41 8.87 -9.61
N ARG A 159 2.28 10.07 -10.23
CA ARG A 159 2.85 10.35 -11.55
C ARG A 159 4.35 10.19 -11.58
N TYR A 160 5.03 10.67 -10.55
CA TYR A 160 6.48 10.59 -10.46
C TYR A 160 6.95 9.13 -10.36
N LEU A 161 6.33 8.32 -9.49
CA LEU A 161 6.60 6.88 -9.40
C LEU A 161 6.29 6.15 -10.71
N LYS A 162 5.22 6.54 -11.41
CA LYS A 162 4.86 5.95 -12.71
C LYS A 162 5.92 6.25 -13.76
N ALA A 163 6.44 7.48 -13.80
CA ALA A 163 7.52 7.87 -14.69
C ALA A 163 8.80 7.07 -14.41
N LEU A 164 9.18 6.95 -13.13
CA LEU A 164 10.33 6.13 -12.72
C LEU A 164 10.21 4.67 -13.16
N LEU A 165 9.03 4.07 -12.98
CA LEU A 165 8.78 2.70 -13.42
C LEU A 165 8.94 2.57 -14.94
N LEU A 166 8.36 3.48 -15.71
CA LEU A 166 8.49 3.46 -17.18
C LEU A 166 9.93 3.62 -17.64
N ASP A 167 10.74 4.42 -16.94
CA ASP A 167 12.15 4.59 -17.29
C ASP A 167 12.98 3.35 -16.94
N LEU A 168 12.69 2.67 -15.83
CA LEU A 168 13.31 1.37 -15.51
C LEU A 168 13.01 0.32 -16.58
N LEU A 169 11.77 0.26 -17.07
CA LEU A 169 11.39 -0.69 -18.12
C LEU A 169 12.07 -0.43 -19.47
N LYS A 170 12.53 0.80 -19.73
CA LYS A 170 13.31 1.12 -20.94
C LYS A 170 14.78 0.75 -20.82
N ILE A 171 15.30 0.60 -19.60
CA ILE A 171 16.71 0.24 -19.37
C ILE A 171 16.93 -1.27 -19.59
N ASP A 172 15.90 -2.08 -19.33
CA ASP A 172 15.97 -3.54 -19.46
C ASP A 172 15.67 -4.09 -20.87
N GLY A 173 15.34 -3.22 -21.85
CA GLY A 173 15.02 -3.58 -23.23
C GLY A 173 15.99 -2.98 -24.24
#